data_AF-A0A1V4TV11-F1
#
_entry.id   AF-A0A1V4TV11-F1
#
_cell.length_a   1.000
_cell.length_b   1.000
_cell.length_c   1.000
_cell.angle_alpha   90.00
_cell.angle_beta   90.00
_cell.angle_gamma   90.00
#
_symmetry.space_group_name_H-M   'P 1'
#
loop_
_entity.id
_entity.type
_entity.pdbx_description
1 polymer ?
#
loop_
_entity_poly.entity_id
_entity_poly.type
_entity_poly.pdbx_seq_one_letter_code
_entity_poly.pdbx_strand_id
1 'polypeptide(L)'
;MHPLLTLDQTAVWDHEDKEIYDAYERVFGLRQHGWLNIQALQVNVHYGSEDRMVRMFDRLRSLIPFLVAVTASSPFVEGRRTSIMDNRLLFYRENQSSVPKVCNGLIPERLDRWKDHEEILESVYMDLRAVGGDELCHEWVDSRGVIVRPHRECLELKAVDEQECLRSDMAVTALVLALLRADLHLEEDQDLLYEMTEEAIRRGTGSCRAELRLLLSKAEASATAEELDYLPLIKRRIEEGSVAELMDRRVKEGSSIGEVAAEMSRRLHDNVPL
;
A
#
# COMPACT_ATOMS: atom_id res chain seq x y z
N MET A 1 -1.87 8.28 6.32
CA MET A 1 -0.91 9.25 6.91
C MET A 1 -1.70 10.29 7.67
N HIS A 2 -1.22 10.73 8.83
CA HIS A 2 -1.85 11.81 9.57
C HIS A 2 -1.64 13.15 8.83
N PRO A 3 -2.72 13.85 8.43
CA PRO A 3 -2.63 14.98 7.49
C PRO A 3 -2.03 16.25 8.11
N LEU A 4 -2.05 16.37 9.45
CA LEU A 4 -1.61 17.57 10.19
C LEU A 4 -0.32 17.34 10.99
N LEU A 5 0.23 16.12 11.01
CA LEU A 5 1.36 15.78 11.87
C LEU A 5 2.62 16.47 11.36
N THR A 6 3.35 17.13 12.26
CA THR A 6 4.73 17.57 12.03
C THR A 6 5.71 16.67 12.78
N LEU A 7 6.92 16.48 12.26
CA LEU A 7 7.88 15.49 12.80
C LEU A 7 8.39 15.83 14.22
N ASP A 8 8.22 17.06 14.70
CA ASP A 8 8.51 17.47 16.08
C ASP A 8 7.43 17.03 17.08
N GLN A 9 6.27 16.57 16.61
CA GLN A 9 5.15 16.09 17.44
C GLN A 9 5.16 14.56 17.64
N THR A 10 6.12 13.85 17.06
CA THR A 10 6.22 12.39 17.10
C THR A 10 7.65 11.94 17.43
N ALA A 11 7.79 10.69 17.84
CA ALA A 11 9.07 10.08 18.21
C ALA A 11 9.11 8.63 17.71
N VAL A 12 10.33 8.10 17.60
CA VAL A 12 10.54 6.66 17.39
C VAL A 12 10.03 5.91 18.61
N TRP A 13 9.38 4.78 18.38
CA TRP A 13 8.95 3.87 19.44
C TRP A 13 10.13 3.48 20.33
N ASP A 14 10.04 3.74 21.63
CA ASP A 14 11.14 3.62 22.60
C ASP A 14 11.08 2.38 23.48
N HIS A 15 10.20 1.41 23.15
CA HIS A 15 10.02 0.18 23.93
C HIS A 15 10.78 -1.01 23.31
N GLU A 16 10.10 -2.14 23.08
CA GLU A 16 10.68 -3.37 22.54
C GLU A 16 11.39 -3.14 21.18
N ASP A 17 12.30 -4.04 20.83
CA ASP A 17 13.03 -4.03 19.56
C ASP A 17 13.93 -2.79 19.34
N LYS A 18 14.37 -2.14 20.43
CA LYS A 18 15.27 -0.99 20.38
C LYS A 18 16.51 -1.21 19.49
N GLU A 19 17.12 -2.40 19.55
CA GLU A 19 18.28 -2.74 18.73
C GLU A 19 17.97 -2.68 17.22
N ILE A 20 16.76 -3.09 16.82
CA ILE A 20 16.27 -3.02 15.44
C ILE A 20 16.09 -1.55 15.04
N TYR A 21 15.44 -0.75 15.88
CA TYR A 21 15.24 0.68 15.60
C TYR A 21 16.56 1.47 15.56
N ASP A 22 17.52 1.16 16.43
CA ASP A 22 18.84 1.78 16.44
C ASP A 22 19.62 1.42 15.13
N ALA A 23 19.44 0.20 14.61
CA ALA A 23 19.99 -0.19 13.31
C ALA A 23 19.30 0.54 12.13
N TYR A 24 17.97 0.64 12.13
CA TYR A 24 17.25 1.42 11.14
C TYR A 24 17.62 2.91 11.16
N GLU A 25 17.74 3.52 12.35
CA GLU A 25 18.16 4.91 12.50
C GLU A 25 19.55 5.12 11.88
N ARG A 26 20.49 4.21 12.15
CA ARG A 26 21.85 4.28 11.63
C ARG A 26 21.91 4.17 10.11
N VAL A 27 21.12 3.28 9.50
CA VAL A 27 21.19 2.97 8.06
C VAL A 27 20.32 3.93 7.22
N PHE A 28 19.15 4.31 7.74
CA PHE A 28 18.11 4.98 6.97
C PHE A 28 17.66 6.34 7.53
N GLY A 29 17.93 6.61 8.81
CA GLY A 29 17.42 7.80 9.51
C GLY A 29 15.90 7.77 9.66
N LEU A 30 15.41 7.54 10.87
CA LEU A 30 13.98 7.37 11.16
C LEU A 30 13.22 8.69 11.24
N ARG A 31 13.89 9.84 11.39
CA ARG A 31 13.22 11.15 11.56
C ARG A 31 12.69 11.73 10.24
N GLN A 32 11.78 11.01 9.61
CA GLN A 32 11.09 11.38 8.36
C GLN A 32 9.67 10.81 8.34
N HIS A 33 8.79 11.40 7.51
CA HIS A 33 7.38 10.96 7.37
C HIS A 33 7.27 9.51 6.92
N GLY A 34 8.23 9.05 6.12
CA GLY A 34 8.37 7.67 5.62
C GLY A 34 8.49 6.60 6.70
N TRP A 35 8.76 6.99 7.94
CA TRP A 35 8.82 6.09 9.09
C TRP A 35 7.79 6.46 10.16
N LEU A 36 7.66 7.75 10.46
CA LEU A 36 6.89 8.22 11.63
C LEU A 36 5.43 8.60 11.33
N ASN A 37 5.01 8.58 10.06
CA ASN A 37 3.68 9.03 9.64
C ASN A 37 3.01 8.10 8.61
N ILE A 38 3.41 6.84 8.55
CA ILE A 38 2.89 5.85 7.61
C ILE A 38 1.74 5.06 8.25
N GLN A 39 0.63 4.94 7.51
CA GLN A 39 -0.55 4.18 7.91
C GLN A 39 -1.04 3.41 6.68
N ALA A 40 -1.00 2.08 6.74
CA ALA A 40 -1.30 1.21 5.62
C ALA A 40 -2.25 0.11 6.06
N LEU A 41 -3.16 -0.28 5.16
CA LEU A 41 -3.88 -1.54 5.29
C LEU A 41 -2.96 -2.67 4.80
N GLN A 42 -2.84 -3.74 5.60
CA GLN A 42 -2.08 -4.94 5.22
C GLN A 42 -3.01 -6.13 5.08
N VAL A 43 -3.11 -6.67 3.86
CA VAL A 43 -3.94 -7.84 3.57
C VAL A 43 -3.05 -9.07 3.46
N ASN A 44 -3.18 -9.99 4.42
CA ASN A 44 -2.41 -11.23 4.48
C ASN A 44 -3.24 -12.41 3.95
N VAL A 45 -2.77 -13.05 2.88
CA VAL A 45 -3.49 -14.16 2.20
C VAL A 45 -2.65 -15.43 2.23
N HIS A 46 -3.20 -16.48 2.84
CA HIS A 46 -2.55 -17.79 2.92
C HIS A 46 -2.47 -18.48 1.54
N TYR A 47 -1.30 -18.99 1.16
CA TYR A 47 -1.10 -19.65 -0.14
C TYR A 47 -1.17 -21.19 -0.08
N GLY A 48 -0.62 -21.84 0.95
CA GLY A 48 -0.73 -23.29 1.19
C GLY A 48 0.03 -24.21 0.24
N SER A 49 0.52 -23.71 -0.90
CA SER A 49 1.53 -24.38 -1.73
C SER A 49 2.34 -23.35 -2.51
N GLU A 50 3.54 -23.72 -2.96
CA GLU A 50 4.41 -22.88 -3.79
C GLU A 50 3.70 -22.43 -5.08
N ASP A 51 3.06 -23.36 -5.79
CA ASP A 51 2.28 -23.08 -6.99
C ASP A 51 1.19 -22.00 -6.77
N ARG A 52 0.49 -22.05 -5.64
CA ARG A 52 -0.52 -21.04 -5.29
C ARG A 52 0.14 -19.72 -4.89
N MET A 53 1.26 -19.79 -4.18
CA MET A 53 2.06 -18.63 -3.78
C MET A 53 2.47 -17.83 -5.02
N VAL A 54 3.16 -18.46 -5.97
CA VAL A 54 3.65 -17.81 -7.20
C VAL A 54 2.51 -17.16 -7.98
N ARG A 55 1.43 -17.91 -8.26
CA ARG A 55 0.29 -17.37 -9.01
C ARG A 55 -0.41 -16.20 -8.32
N MET A 56 -0.58 -16.26 -7.00
CA MET A 56 -1.21 -15.18 -6.24
C MET A 56 -0.28 -13.97 -6.14
N PHE A 57 1.02 -14.20 -5.97
CA PHE A 57 2.03 -13.16 -5.86
C PHE A 57 2.11 -12.35 -7.14
N ASP A 58 2.31 -13.00 -8.28
CA ASP A 58 2.39 -12.34 -9.59
C ASP A 58 1.10 -11.59 -9.93
N ARG A 59 -0.05 -12.15 -9.54
CA ARG A 59 -1.33 -11.47 -9.70
C ARG A 59 -1.43 -10.22 -8.83
N LEU A 60 -1.07 -10.30 -7.54
CA LEU A 60 -1.10 -9.14 -6.65
C LEU A 60 -0.13 -8.06 -7.11
N ARG A 61 1.08 -8.46 -7.54
CA ARG A 61 2.08 -7.59 -8.17
C ARG A 61 1.45 -6.75 -9.29
N SER A 62 0.80 -7.40 -10.24
CA SER A 62 0.14 -6.72 -11.38
C SER A 62 -1.10 -5.91 -10.99
N LEU A 63 -1.70 -6.19 -9.82
CA LEU A 63 -2.84 -5.42 -9.31
C LEU A 63 -2.43 -4.15 -8.55
N ILE A 64 -1.16 -4.00 -8.15
CA ILE A 64 -0.68 -2.87 -7.34
C ILE A 64 -1.13 -1.52 -7.90
N PRO A 65 -0.93 -1.17 -9.20
CA PRO A 65 -1.30 0.16 -9.69
C PRO A 65 -2.77 0.51 -9.47
N PHE A 66 -3.67 -0.46 -9.70
CA PHE A 66 -5.11 -0.28 -9.56
C PHE A 66 -5.53 -0.18 -8.09
N LEU A 67 -4.93 -1.02 -7.23
CA LEU A 67 -5.20 -1.02 -5.81
C LEU A 67 -4.70 0.29 -5.17
N VAL A 68 -3.51 0.77 -5.53
CA VAL A 68 -3.00 2.08 -5.11
C VAL A 68 -3.95 3.20 -5.56
N ALA A 69 -4.38 3.18 -6.82
CA ALA A 69 -5.27 4.21 -7.36
C ALA A 69 -6.60 4.32 -6.60
N VAL A 70 -7.24 3.19 -6.30
CA VAL A 70 -8.55 3.18 -5.62
C VAL A 70 -8.45 3.40 -4.11
N THR A 71 -7.31 3.05 -3.49
CA THR A 71 -7.11 3.15 -2.04
C THR A 71 -6.45 4.44 -1.59
N ALA A 72 -5.86 5.24 -2.48
CA ALA A 72 -5.19 6.49 -2.12
C ALA A 72 -6.01 7.32 -1.11
N SER A 73 -5.42 7.61 0.06
CA SER A 73 -6.08 8.29 1.18
C SER A 73 -5.18 9.32 1.88
N SER A 74 -4.06 9.70 1.26
CA SER A 74 -3.03 10.55 1.90
C SER A 74 -2.63 11.79 1.08
N PRO A 75 -3.55 12.72 0.71
CA PRO A 75 -3.24 13.87 -0.14
C PRO A 75 -2.63 15.08 0.61
N PHE A 76 -2.55 15.02 1.94
CA PHE A 76 -2.11 16.12 2.81
C PHE A 76 -0.90 15.74 3.64
N VAL A 77 0.03 16.70 3.80
CA VAL A 77 1.24 16.54 4.59
C VAL A 77 1.47 17.83 5.37
N GLU A 78 1.67 17.74 6.70
CA GLU A 78 1.92 18.89 7.58
C GLU A 78 0.89 20.04 7.41
N GLY A 79 -0.38 19.69 7.24
CA GLY A 79 -1.47 20.65 7.06
C GLY A 79 -1.46 21.36 5.70
N ARG A 80 -0.74 20.83 4.71
CA ARG A 80 -0.69 21.38 3.35
C ARG A 80 -1.27 20.41 2.35
N ARG A 81 -2.05 20.97 1.41
CA ARG A 81 -2.49 20.31 0.20
C ARG A 81 -1.30 20.02 -0.71
N THR A 82 -1.11 18.75 -1.04
CA THR A 82 -0.17 18.32 -2.08
C THR A 82 -0.91 18.18 -3.42
N SER A 83 -0.17 18.00 -4.51
CA SER A 83 -0.74 17.64 -5.82
C SER A 83 -0.78 16.12 -6.05
N ILE A 84 -0.59 15.32 -5.01
CA ILE A 84 -0.43 13.86 -5.04
C ILE A 84 -1.55 13.24 -4.23
N MET A 85 -2.11 12.11 -4.69
CA MET A 85 -3.21 11.45 -3.99
C MET A 85 -2.70 10.49 -2.90
N ASP A 86 -1.57 9.83 -3.14
CA ASP A 86 -0.92 8.92 -2.19
C ASP A 86 0.48 9.44 -1.81
N ASN A 87 0.57 10.31 -0.80
CA ASN A 87 1.88 10.74 -0.30
C ASN A 87 2.55 9.65 0.54
N ARG A 88 1.79 8.69 1.09
CA ARG A 88 2.36 7.60 1.89
C ARG A 88 3.40 6.87 1.08
N LEU A 89 3.06 6.48 -0.14
CA LEU A 89 3.96 5.73 -1.02
C LEU A 89 5.14 6.55 -1.53
N LEU A 90 5.00 7.88 -1.68
CA LEU A 90 6.16 8.74 -1.98
C LEU A 90 7.18 8.71 -0.84
N PHE A 91 6.73 8.94 0.40
CA PHE A 91 7.63 8.91 1.55
C PHE A 91 8.13 7.49 1.87
N TYR A 92 7.29 6.47 1.69
CA TYR A 92 7.64 5.08 1.96
C TYR A 92 8.67 4.53 0.96
N ARG A 93 8.74 5.05 -0.27
CA ARG A 93 9.83 4.70 -1.19
C ARG A 93 11.14 5.42 -0.85
N GLU A 94 11.03 6.66 -0.42
CA GLU A 94 12.20 7.48 -0.08
C GLU A 94 12.85 7.06 1.24
N ASN A 95 12.07 6.49 2.17
CA ASN A 95 12.54 6.17 3.52
C ASN A 95 13.74 5.19 3.57
N GLN A 96 13.94 4.43 2.50
CA GLN A 96 14.96 3.39 2.34
C GLN A 96 15.81 3.61 1.07
N SER A 97 15.90 4.86 0.58
CA SER A 97 16.59 5.18 -0.67
C SER A 97 18.10 4.88 -0.68
N SER A 98 18.73 4.70 0.50
CA SER A 98 20.12 4.23 0.62
C SER A 98 20.30 2.76 0.21
N VAL A 99 19.24 1.95 0.23
CA VAL A 99 19.22 0.55 -0.24
C VAL A 99 17.99 0.32 -1.12
N PRO A 100 18.01 0.78 -2.39
CA PRO A 100 16.82 0.80 -3.25
C PRO A 100 16.15 -0.57 -3.45
N LYS A 101 16.91 -1.67 -3.42
CA LYS A 101 16.37 -3.03 -3.56
C LYS A 101 15.43 -3.44 -2.43
N VAL A 102 15.43 -2.74 -1.29
CA VAL A 102 14.53 -3.05 -0.17
C VAL A 102 13.07 -2.78 -0.55
N CYS A 103 12.80 -1.66 -1.22
CA CYS A 103 11.46 -1.29 -1.67
C CYS A 103 11.22 -1.61 -3.15
N ASN A 104 12.29 -1.64 -3.96
CA ASN A 104 12.29 -1.88 -5.40
C ASN A 104 11.19 -1.12 -6.16
N GLY A 105 11.00 0.15 -5.85
CA GLY A 105 9.96 0.98 -6.47
C GLY A 105 8.53 0.48 -6.24
N LEU A 106 8.30 -0.30 -5.18
CA LEU A 106 7.04 -0.97 -4.77
C LEU A 106 6.65 -2.19 -5.59
N ILE A 107 7.00 -2.28 -6.86
CA ILE A 107 6.64 -3.43 -7.69
C ILE A 107 7.68 -4.53 -7.46
N PRO A 108 7.31 -5.67 -6.83
CA PRO A 108 8.22 -6.80 -6.73
C PRO A 108 8.58 -7.33 -8.12
N GLU A 109 9.74 -7.96 -8.22
CA GLU A 109 10.12 -8.78 -9.38
C GLU A 109 9.15 -9.97 -9.50
N ARG A 110 8.90 -10.43 -10.73
CA ARG A 110 8.11 -11.65 -10.97
C ARG A 110 8.79 -12.86 -10.34
N LEU A 111 7.99 -13.80 -9.80
CA LEU A 111 8.50 -15.07 -9.31
C LEU A 111 8.06 -16.20 -10.24
N ASP A 112 8.95 -17.14 -10.53
CA ASP A 112 8.58 -18.41 -11.16
C ASP A 112 8.53 -19.55 -10.13
N ARG A 113 9.26 -19.40 -9.01
CA ARG A 113 9.37 -20.38 -7.93
C ARG A 113 9.81 -19.71 -6.61
N TRP A 114 9.71 -20.46 -5.52
CA TRP A 114 10.12 -20.06 -4.18
C TRP A 114 11.56 -19.55 -4.11
N LYS A 115 12.46 -20.24 -4.82
CA LYS A 115 13.89 -19.91 -4.82
C LYS A 115 14.17 -18.51 -5.37
N ASP A 116 13.34 -17.97 -6.24
CA ASP A 116 13.54 -16.63 -6.79
C ASP A 116 13.34 -15.57 -5.69
N HIS A 117 12.37 -15.78 -4.78
CA HIS A 117 12.19 -14.94 -3.59
C HIS A 117 13.42 -15.00 -2.67
N GLU A 118 14.00 -16.18 -2.44
CA GLU A 118 15.21 -16.32 -1.62
C GLU A 118 16.41 -15.58 -2.23
N GLU A 119 16.57 -15.68 -3.56
CA GLU A 119 17.63 -14.99 -4.30
C GLU A 119 17.46 -13.47 -4.25
N ILE A 120 16.22 -12.96 -4.39
CA ILE A 120 15.91 -11.53 -4.24
C ILE A 120 16.26 -11.06 -2.82
N LEU A 121 15.80 -11.77 -1.79
CA LEU A 121 16.01 -11.38 -0.40
C LEU A 121 17.49 -11.41 -0.01
N GLU A 122 18.26 -12.42 -0.45
CA GLU A 122 19.72 -12.42 -0.23
C GLU A 122 20.40 -11.25 -0.95
N SER A 123 19.93 -10.86 -2.14
CA SER A 123 20.46 -9.69 -2.85
C SER A 123 20.22 -8.38 -2.08
N VAL A 124 19.10 -8.28 -1.34
CA VAL A 124 18.80 -7.16 -0.44
C VAL A 124 19.74 -7.19 0.76
N TYR A 125 19.98 -8.37 1.34
CA TYR A 125 20.92 -8.52 2.46
C TYR A 125 22.35 -8.16 2.06
N MET A 126 22.80 -8.52 0.87
CA MET A 126 24.12 -8.11 0.38
C MET A 126 24.28 -6.59 0.35
N ASP A 127 23.28 -5.86 -0.13
CA ASP A 127 23.33 -4.40 -0.17
C ASP A 127 23.21 -3.77 1.24
N LEU A 128 22.41 -4.36 2.13
CA LEU A 128 22.32 -3.93 3.54
C LEU A 128 23.65 -4.10 4.26
N ARG A 129 24.31 -5.25 4.13
CA ARG A 129 25.63 -5.50 4.72
C ARG A 129 26.68 -4.52 4.18
N ALA A 130 26.61 -4.15 2.90
CA ALA A 130 27.51 -3.18 2.29
C ALA A 130 27.42 -1.77 2.92
N VAL A 131 26.29 -1.44 3.55
CA VAL A 131 26.08 -0.17 4.28
C VAL A 131 26.09 -0.35 5.81
N GLY A 132 26.48 -1.52 6.31
CA GLY A 132 26.58 -1.80 7.75
C GLY A 132 25.22 -2.03 8.44
N GLY A 133 24.26 -2.63 7.72
CA GLY A 133 22.92 -2.99 8.19
C GLY A 133 22.72 -4.50 8.38
N ASP A 134 23.75 -5.23 8.82
CA ASP A 134 23.71 -6.68 9.05
C ASP A 134 22.55 -7.09 9.98
N GLU A 135 22.25 -6.29 11.00
CA GLU A 135 21.17 -6.51 11.95
C GLU A 135 19.77 -6.37 11.34
N LEU A 136 19.68 -5.80 10.14
CA LEU A 136 18.43 -5.66 9.37
C LEU A 136 18.23 -6.83 8.39
N CYS A 137 19.14 -7.80 8.32
CA CYS A 137 19.07 -8.93 7.37
C CYS A 137 18.06 -9.99 7.83
N HIS A 138 16.79 -9.62 7.86
CA HIS A 138 15.65 -10.46 8.21
C HIS A 138 14.53 -10.32 7.19
N GLU A 139 13.65 -11.32 7.09
CA GLU A 139 12.56 -11.33 6.07
C GLU A 139 11.64 -10.11 6.16
N TRP A 140 11.52 -9.48 7.34
CA TRP A 140 10.68 -8.32 7.54
C TRP A 140 11.25 -7.03 6.94
N VAL A 141 12.51 -7.03 6.48
CA VAL A 141 13.12 -5.85 5.85
C VAL A 141 12.51 -5.56 4.49
N ASP A 142 12.04 -6.59 3.77
CA ASP A 142 11.40 -6.42 2.48
C ASP A 142 10.21 -5.46 2.61
N SER A 143 10.25 -4.43 1.77
CA SER A 143 9.36 -3.29 1.79
C SER A 143 8.70 -3.07 0.43
N ARG A 144 8.73 -4.08 -0.45
CA ARG A 144 7.92 -4.15 -1.67
C ARG A 144 6.42 -4.04 -1.36
N GLY A 145 5.63 -3.75 -2.39
CA GLY A 145 4.19 -3.59 -2.31
C GLY A 145 3.43 -4.90 -2.04
N VAL A 146 4.03 -6.04 -2.40
CA VAL A 146 3.57 -7.40 -2.06
C VAL A 146 4.78 -8.19 -1.62
N ILE A 147 4.66 -8.89 -0.50
CA ILE A 147 5.79 -9.58 0.14
C ILE A 147 5.40 -11.02 0.46
N VAL A 148 6.31 -11.96 0.26
CA VAL A 148 6.14 -13.34 0.73
C VAL A 148 6.57 -13.39 2.20
N ARG A 149 5.73 -13.97 3.07
CA ARG A 149 6.01 -14.18 4.50
C ARG A 149 6.15 -15.67 4.80
N PRO A 150 7.34 -16.27 4.59
CA PRO A 150 7.58 -17.69 4.83
C PRO A 150 7.11 -18.20 6.19
N HIS A 151 7.46 -17.51 7.28
CA HIS A 151 7.13 -17.97 8.63
C HIS A 151 5.63 -17.96 8.95
N ARG A 152 4.83 -17.21 8.19
CA ARG A 152 3.37 -17.08 8.37
C ARG A 152 2.57 -17.81 7.29
N GLU A 153 3.25 -18.41 6.31
CA GLU A 153 2.65 -19.01 5.10
C GLU A 153 1.66 -18.10 4.36
N CYS A 154 1.94 -16.79 4.30
CA CYS A 154 1.07 -15.82 3.63
C CYS A 154 1.81 -14.89 2.66
N LEU A 155 1.05 -14.33 1.73
CA LEU A 155 1.41 -13.14 0.98
C LEU A 155 0.85 -11.92 1.67
N GLU A 156 1.66 -10.88 1.86
CA GLU A 156 1.27 -9.62 2.50
C GLU A 156 1.20 -8.54 1.42
N LEU A 157 -0.01 -8.09 1.07
CA LEU A 157 -0.22 -6.87 0.28
C LEU A 157 -0.10 -5.67 1.22
N LYS A 158 0.90 -4.82 0.98
CA LYS A 158 1.28 -3.66 1.82
C LYS A 158 1.23 -2.32 1.07
N ALA A 159 1.05 -2.37 -0.25
CA ALA A 159 1.04 -1.19 -1.11
C ALA A 159 -0.14 -0.24 -0.85
N VAL A 160 -1.22 -0.66 -0.20
CA VAL A 160 -2.46 0.11 -0.09
C VAL A 160 -2.52 1.01 1.15
N ASP A 161 -3.10 2.19 1.01
CA ASP A 161 -3.35 3.11 2.13
C ASP A 161 -4.41 2.53 3.08
N GLU A 162 -4.29 2.84 4.38
CA GLU A 162 -5.40 2.67 5.33
C GLU A 162 -6.57 3.58 4.93
N GLN A 163 -7.81 3.09 5.02
CA GLN A 163 -8.99 3.86 4.66
C GLN A 163 -9.55 4.64 5.87
N GLU A 164 -10.55 5.49 5.64
CA GLU A 164 -11.13 6.36 6.66
C GLU A 164 -11.92 5.60 7.75
N CYS A 165 -12.21 4.32 7.54
CA CYS A 165 -12.90 3.47 8.51
C CYS A 165 -12.70 1.97 8.20
N LEU A 166 -12.91 1.14 9.22
CA LEU A 166 -12.79 -0.32 9.11
C LEU A 166 -13.69 -0.91 8.01
N ARG A 167 -14.92 -0.38 7.82
CA ARG A 167 -15.82 -0.85 6.77
C ARG A 167 -15.24 -0.62 5.36
N SER A 168 -14.51 0.47 5.17
CA SER A 168 -13.80 0.75 3.91
C SER A 168 -12.60 -0.20 3.74
N ASP A 169 -11.83 -0.46 4.79
CA ASP A 169 -10.74 -1.44 4.75
C ASP A 169 -11.22 -2.86 4.43
N MET A 170 -12.36 -3.26 5.01
CA MET A 170 -13.00 -4.53 4.70
C MET A 170 -13.47 -4.61 3.25
N ALA A 171 -13.91 -3.50 2.66
CA ALA A 171 -14.26 -3.46 1.25
C ALA A 171 -13.06 -3.61 0.32
N VAL A 172 -11.93 -3.00 0.67
CA VAL A 172 -10.66 -3.19 -0.05
C VAL A 172 -10.22 -4.65 0.06
N THR A 173 -10.33 -5.24 1.25
CA THR A 173 -10.01 -6.66 1.47
C THR A 173 -10.91 -7.57 0.62
N ALA A 174 -12.22 -7.32 0.61
CA ALA A 174 -13.18 -8.07 -0.21
C ALA A 174 -12.85 -7.98 -1.72
N LEU A 175 -12.48 -6.79 -2.20
CA LEU A 175 -12.03 -6.60 -3.59
C LEU A 175 -10.79 -7.43 -3.90
N VAL A 176 -9.77 -7.37 -3.05
CA VAL A 176 -8.51 -8.11 -3.24
C VAL A 176 -8.77 -9.61 -3.30
N LEU A 177 -9.54 -10.15 -2.35
CA LEU A 177 -9.86 -11.58 -2.31
C LEU A 177 -10.66 -12.02 -3.53
N ALA A 178 -11.63 -11.22 -3.97
CA ALA A 178 -12.41 -11.49 -5.18
C ALA A 178 -11.54 -11.47 -6.46
N LEU A 179 -10.66 -10.48 -6.60
CA LEU A 179 -9.72 -10.40 -7.73
C LEU A 179 -8.72 -11.57 -7.75
N LEU A 180 -8.28 -12.04 -6.58
CA LEU A 180 -7.43 -13.22 -6.47
C LEU A 180 -8.09 -14.50 -6.98
N ARG A 181 -9.43 -14.56 -7.04
CA ARG A 181 -10.18 -15.69 -7.61
C ARG A 181 -10.68 -15.44 -9.04
N ALA A 182 -10.64 -14.19 -9.50
CA ALA A 182 -11.19 -13.81 -10.80
C ALA A 182 -10.33 -14.27 -11.99
N ASP A 183 -10.97 -14.39 -13.15
CA ASP A 183 -10.28 -14.57 -14.42
C ASP A 183 -9.85 -13.22 -15.01
N LEU A 184 -8.56 -12.89 -14.80
CA LEU A 184 -7.95 -11.60 -15.09
C LEU A 184 -6.84 -11.74 -16.11
N HIS A 185 -6.75 -10.75 -17.00
CA HIS A 185 -5.60 -10.53 -17.88
C HIS A 185 -5.03 -9.17 -17.47
N LEU A 186 -3.81 -9.16 -16.93
CA LEU A 186 -3.17 -7.98 -16.35
C LEU A 186 -1.86 -7.69 -17.07
N GLU A 187 -1.38 -6.46 -16.96
CA GLU A 187 -0.02 -6.11 -17.37
C GLU A 187 1.00 -6.86 -16.49
N GLU A 188 2.05 -7.40 -17.09
CA GLU A 188 3.10 -8.16 -16.41
C GLU A 188 4.47 -7.47 -16.53
N ASP A 189 4.66 -6.59 -17.50
CA ASP A 189 5.91 -5.86 -17.72
C ASP A 189 6.26 -4.97 -16.51
N GLN A 190 7.50 -5.07 -16.05
CA GLN A 190 7.97 -4.39 -14.84
C GLN A 190 7.92 -2.87 -14.99
N ASP A 191 8.40 -2.34 -16.13
CA ASP A 191 8.54 -0.91 -16.36
C ASP A 191 7.17 -0.26 -16.53
N LEU A 192 6.26 -0.92 -17.26
CA LEU A 192 4.87 -0.45 -17.38
C LEU A 192 4.14 -0.46 -16.03
N LEU A 193 4.35 -1.47 -15.19
CA LEU A 193 3.76 -1.48 -13.84
C LEU A 193 4.31 -0.36 -12.96
N TYR A 194 5.59 0.01 -13.09
CA TYR A 194 6.14 1.19 -12.42
C TYR A 194 5.45 2.47 -12.90
N GLU A 195 5.34 2.68 -14.22
CA GLU A 195 4.69 3.87 -14.79
C GLU A 195 3.23 3.99 -14.37
N MET A 196 2.48 2.89 -14.42
CA MET A 196 1.09 2.84 -13.97
C MET A 196 0.97 3.16 -12.47
N THR A 197 1.90 2.67 -11.65
CA THR A 197 1.91 2.94 -10.20
C THR A 197 2.23 4.40 -9.90
N GLU A 198 3.16 5.01 -10.64
CA GLU A 198 3.44 6.45 -10.55
C GLU A 198 2.20 7.29 -10.86
N GLU A 199 1.47 6.97 -11.93
CA GLU A 199 0.25 7.68 -12.28
C GLU A 199 -0.87 7.45 -11.25
N ALA A 200 -0.98 6.24 -10.70
CA ALA A 200 -1.90 5.93 -9.60
C ALA A 200 -1.59 6.74 -8.34
N ILE A 201 -0.33 6.82 -7.92
CA ILE A 201 0.12 7.63 -6.77
C ILE A 201 -0.25 9.11 -6.97
N ARG A 202 -0.02 9.63 -8.18
CA ARG A 202 -0.25 11.05 -8.51
C ARG A 202 -1.72 11.40 -8.64
N ARG A 203 -2.52 10.55 -9.29
CA ARG A 203 -3.87 10.91 -9.76
C ARG A 203 -5.00 10.09 -9.14
N GLY A 204 -4.71 9.08 -8.33
CA GLY A 204 -5.72 8.20 -7.77
C GLY A 204 -6.49 7.47 -8.88
N THR A 205 -7.80 7.30 -8.71
CA THR A 205 -8.66 6.56 -9.66
C THR A 205 -8.73 7.19 -11.05
N GLY A 206 -8.41 8.49 -11.16
CA GLY A 206 -8.37 9.20 -12.43
C GLY A 206 -7.37 8.63 -13.44
N SER A 207 -6.34 7.89 -13.02
CA SER A 207 -5.34 7.31 -13.92
C SER A 207 -5.80 6.05 -14.65
N CYS A 208 -6.73 5.28 -14.08
CA CYS A 208 -7.07 3.94 -14.56
C CYS A 208 -8.55 3.57 -14.33
N ARG A 209 -9.46 4.55 -14.41
CA ARG A 209 -10.88 4.36 -14.07
C ARG A 209 -11.58 3.31 -14.94
N ALA A 210 -11.25 3.23 -16.22
CA ALA A 210 -11.91 2.29 -17.13
C ALA A 210 -11.53 0.84 -16.78
N GLU A 211 -10.25 0.62 -16.49
CA GLU A 211 -9.66 -0.63 -16.06
C GLU A 211 -10.21 -1.04 -14.69
N LEU A 212 -10.30 -0.10 -13.75
CA LEU A 212 -10.90 -0.33 -12.43
C LEU A 212 -12.35 -0.82 -12.53
N ARG A 213 -13.17 -0.28 -13.44
CA ARG A 213 -14.54 -0.77 -13.66
C ARG A 213 -14.56 -2.20 -14.19
N LEU A 214 -13.65 -2.54 -15.09
CA LEU A 214 -13.52 -3.91 -15.60
C LEU A 214 -13.09 -4.87 -14.49
N LEU A 215 -12.11 -4.49 -13.68
CA LEU A 215 -11.65 -5.25 -12.53
C LEU A 215 -12.78 -5.46 -11.51
N LEU A 216 -13.56 -4.42 -11.20
CA LEU A 216 -14.71 -4.54 -10.31
C LEU A 216 -15.74 -5.53 -10.86
N SER A 217 -16.07 -5.49 -12.15
CA SER A 217 -17.01 -6.44 -12.75
C SER A 217 -16.50 -7.89 -12.65
N LYS A 218 -15.19 -8.10 -12.83
CA LYS A 218 -14.55 -9.40 -12.65
C LYS A 218 -14.55 -9.87 -11.20
N ALA A 219 -14.34 -8.95 -10.26
CA ALA A 219 -14.46 -9.20 -8.82
C ALA A 219 -15.89 -9.59 -8.45
N GLU A 220 -16.90 -8.84 -8.88
CA GLU A 220 -18.33 -9.14 -8.63
C GLU A 220 -18.71 -10.54 -9.11
N ALA A 221 -18.19 -10.97 -10.28
CA ALA A 221 -18.43 -12.30 -10.82
C ALA A 221 -17.76 -13.44 -10.02
N SER A 222 -16.76 -13.13 -9.18
CA SER A 222 -15.91 -14.10 -8.47
C SER A 222 -16.03 -13.98 -6.94
N ALA A 223 -16.84 -13.03 -6.48
CA ALA A 223 -17.05 -12.71 -5.08
C ALA A 223 -17.97 -13.73 -4.39
N THR A 224 -17.74 -13.95 -3.10
CA THR A 224 -18.69 -14.63 -2.23
C THR A 224 -19.90 -13.72 -1.95
N ALA A 225 -20.98 -14.27 -1.40
CA ALA A 225 -22.14 -13.47 -1.00
C ALA A 225 -21.77 -12.36 0.00
N GLU A 226 -20.86 -12.65 0.95
CA GLU A 226 -20.43 -11.66 1.96
C GLU A 226 -19.57 -10.56 1.36
N GLU A 227 -18.67 -10.90 0.42
CA GLU A 227 -17.84 -9.89 -0.25
C GLU A 227 -18.67 -8.97 -1.16
N LEU A 228 -19.72 -9.51 -1.80
CA LEU A 228 -20.64 -8.72 -2.62
C LEU A 228 -21.31 -7.58 -1.84
N ASP A 229 -21.52 -7.72 -0.53
CA ASP A 229 -22.08 -6.66 0.31
C ASP A 229 -21.14 -5.45 0.46
N TYR A 230 -19.84 -5.64 0.19
CA TYR A 230 -18.83 -4.58 0.27
C TYR A 230 -18.50 -3.92 -1.08
N LEU A 231 -18.61 -4.65 -2.20
CA LEU A 231 -18.22 -4.14 -3.52
C LEU A 231 -18.96 -2.86 -4.00
N PRO A 232 -20.21 -2.57 -3.58
CA PRO A 232 -20.84 -1.28 -3.85
C PRO A 232 -20.06 -0.07 -3.32
N LEU A 233 -19.31 -0.23 -2.22
CA LEU A 233 -18.44 0.83 -1.71
C LEU A 233 -17.24 1.07 -2.64
N ILE A 234 -16.62 0.00 -3.14
CA ILE A 234 -15.53 0.09 -4.11
C ILE A 234 -16.02 0.75 -5.41
N LYS A 235 -17.22 0.40 -5.87
CA LYS A 235 -17.84 1.06 -7.01
C LYS A 235 -17.92 2.58 -6.82
N ARG A 236 -18.38 3.04 -5.64
CA ARG A 236 -18.41 4.47 -5.33
C ARG A 236 -17.01 5.10 -5.38
N ARG A 237 -15.98 4.43 -4.83
CA ARG A 237 -14.60 4.94 -4.91
C ARG A 237 -14.10 5.05 -6.36
N ILE A 238 -14.44 4.10 -7.23
CA ILE A 238 -14.08 4.16 -8.65
C ILE A 238 -14.80 5.31 -9.38
N GLU A 239 -16.09 5.50 -9.11
CA GLU A 239 -16.92 6.49 -9.82
C GLU A 239 -16.70 7.92 -9.29
N GLU A 240 -16.64 8.07 -7.98
CA GLU A 240 -16.62 9.37 -7.29
C GLU A 240 -15.22 9.81 -6.90
N GLY A 241 -14.24 8.90 -6.94
CA GLY A 241 -12.85 9.14 -6.55
C GLY A 241 -12.44 8.41 -5.27
N SER A 242 -11.14 8.15 -5.14
CA SER A 242 -10.50 7.66 -3.91
C SER A 242 -10.73 8.62 -2.74
N VAL A 243 -10.45 8.16 -1.51
CA VAL A 243 -10.58 8.98 -0.29
C VAL A 243 -9.75 10.25 -0.40
N ALA A 244 -8.54 10.15 -0.97
CA ALA A 244 -7.68 11.28 -1.27
C ALA A 244 -8.34 12.29 -2.22
N GLU A 245 -8.91 11.82 -3.34
CA GLU A 245 -9.58 12.70 -4.30
C GLU A 245 -10.80 13.41 -3.71
N LEU A 246 -11.56 12.72 -2.85
CA LEU A 246 -12.71 13.29 -2.14
C LEU A 246 -12.27 14.38 -1.15
N MET A 247 -11.25 14.11 -0.35
CA MET A 247 -10.67 15.08 0.58
C MET A 247 -10.08 16.30 -0.14
N ASP A 248 -9.34 16.07 -1.23
CA ASP A 248 -8.75 17.10 -2.06
C ASP A 248 -9.81 18.05 -2.66
N ARG A 249 -10.90 17.47 -3.16
CA ARG A 249 -12.04 18.20 -3.71
C ARG A 249 -12.69 19.09 -2.66
N ARG A 250 -12.95 18.57 -1.45
CA ARG A 250 -13.56 19.36 -0.36
C ARG A 250 -12.72 20.57 0.02
N VAL A 251 -11.39 20.44 0.05
CA VAL A 251 -10.49 21.58 0.32
C VAL A 251 -10.54 22.60 -0.81
N LYS A 252 -10.56 22.15 -2.08
CA LYS A 252 -10.73 23.04 -3.25
C LYS A 252 -12.06 23.79 -3.22
N GLU A 253 -13.11 23.17 -2.68
CA GLU A 253 -14.46 23.75 -2.54
C GLU A 253 -14.61 24.65 -1.30
N GLY A 254 -13.55 24.83 -0.50
CA GLY A 254 -13.49 25.81 0.58
C GLY A 254 -13.47 25.25 2.00
N SER A 255 -13.49 23.92 2.18
CA SER A 255 -13.24 23.33 3.51
C SER A 255 -11.79 23.53 3.93
N SER A 256 -11.55 23.81 5.20
CA SER A 256 -10.20 23.72 5.79
C SER A 256 -9.75 22.26 5.92
N ILE A 257 -8.43 22.03 5.92
CA ILE A 257 -7.88 20.68 6.16
C ILE A 257 -8.26 20.17 7.56
N GLY A 258 -8.38 21.06 8.55
CA GLY A 258 -8.87 20.71 9.89
C GLY A 258 -10.29 20.17 9.89
N GLU A 259 -11.21 20.76 9.12
CA GLU A 259 -12.58 20.24 8.97
C GLU A 259 -12.63 18.89 8.26
N VAL A 260 -11.78 18.69 7.25
CA VAL A 260 -11.66 17.42 6.54
C VAL A 260 -11.09 16.34 7.48
N ALA A 261 -10.03 16.63 8.22
CA ALA A 261 -9.43 15.70 9.19
C ALA A 261 -10.42 15.35 10.32
N ALA A 262 -11.16 16.34 10.83
CA ALA A 262 -12.21 16.10 11.83
C ALA A 262 -13.33 15.20 11.28
N GLU A 263 -13.67 15.32 10.00
CA GLU A 263 -14.59 14.39 9.37
C GLU A 263 -14.00 12.97 9.28
N MET A 264 -12.75 12.80 8.84
CA MET A 264 -12.14 11.46 8.77
C MET A 264 -12.12 10.78 10.14
N SER A 265 -11.80 11.54 11.20
CA SER A 265 -11.84 11.05 12.58
C SER A 265 -13.25 10.59 12.98
N ARG A 266 -14.31 11.31 12.59
CA ARG A 266 -15.70 10.88 12.81
C ARG A 266 -16.04 9.61 12.03
N ARG A 267 -15.62 9.51 10.76
CA ARG A 267 -15.85 8.32 9.92
C ARG A 267 -15.22 7.07 10.52
N LEU A 268 -14.01 7.21 11.07
CA LEU A 268 -13.31 6.15 11.79
C LEU A 268 -14.07 5.74 13.06
N HIS A 269 -14.46 6.72 13.88
CA HIS A 269 -15.18 6.48 15.13
C HIS A 269 -16.54 5.79 14.90
N ASP A 270 -17.32 6.27 13.93
CA ASP A 270 -18.67 5.78 13.66
C ASP A 270 -18.67 4.55 12.74
N ASN A 271 -17.52 4.20 12.17
CA ASN A 271 -17.33 3.15 11.18
C ASN A 271 -18.27 3.28 9.95
N VAL A 272 -18.39 4.52 9.46
CA VAL A 272 -19.22 4.85 8.29
C VAL A 272 -18.34 5.39 7.18
N PRO A 273 -18.35 4.78 5.98
CA PRO A 273 -17.58 5.29 4.84
C PRO A 273 -17.98 6.72 4.46
N LEU A 274 -17.06 7.45 3.82
CA LEU A 274 -17.39 8.68 3.07
C LEU A 274 -18.36 8.39 1.93
#